data_AF-U3LP09-F1
#
_entry.id   AF-U3LP09-F1
#
_cell.length_a   1.000
_cell.length_b   1.000
_cell.length_c   1.000
_cell.angle_alpha   90.00
_cell.angle_beta   90.00
_cell.angle_gamma   90.00
#
_symmetry.space_group_name_H-M   'P 1'
#
loop_
_entity.id
_entity.type
_entity.pdbx_description
1 polymer ?
#
loop_
_entity_poly.entity_id
_entity_poly.type
_entity_poly.pdbx_seq_one_letter_code
_entity_poly.pdbx_strand_id
1 'polypeptide(L)'
;MATHSTEMLRITKPSDLTSLIFCHDLDKPPVQLNPSNEQLKNRKLQALIARLGQEHKLSLFCRRPLLVEGPSDVMIASFISNKLELHLEAAGSQLLPVIGKGQMPVVAKFMRLIGKNPVVLADADAFTDDMDLVQCFLASSPAADASASKLGAPSAIKLASSTYSDFCSFVGPNWGDISKLAERHPYYVNAEESVDEKVKRRSAFCTLMSLDGSDLKGLTNGDKWSSLKDRLEVVLRLLEESGCFILRKGAIESYYQASDIYTSEGKPTAAVDEIEFLDQIPIAEIREKLGDLVRCIEYASDGKWIDEAESLRDILLSIAAPAAARLSANEKTTTQDINILAKTILGERANIFKCSVGGGKLTIDIESKILNVKGFPVTIDKNDDVVKIIELVLQSNA
;
A
#
# COMPACT_ATOMS: atom_id res chain seq x y z
N MET A 1 -16.85 2.34 26.58
CA MET A 1 -15.43 2.73 26.63
C MET A 1 -14.94 2.81 25.19
N ALA A 2 -14.37 3.95 24.78
CA ALA A 2 -13.66 4.07 23.51
C ALA A 2 -12.15 3.99 23.79
N THR A 3 -11.37 3.41 22.88
CA THR A 3 -9.92 3.28 23.06
C THR A 3 -9.21 3.29 21.70
N HIS A 4 -7.99 3.80 21.70
CA HIS A 4 -7.02 3.71 20.59
C HIS A 4 -5.81 2.83 20.98
N SER A 5 -5.88 2.15 22.13
CA SER A 5 -4.78 1.35 22.67
C SER A 5 -5.00 -0.14 22.42
N THR A 6 -4.00 -0.80 21.81
CA THR A 6 -3.98 -2.25 21.60
C THR A 6 -4.01 -3.03 22.92
N GLU A 7 -3.41 -2.49 23.98
CA GLU A 7 -3.35 -3.11 25.31
C GLU A 7 -4.73 -3.23 25.98
N MET A 8 -5.66 -2.35 25.60
CA MET A 8 -7.03 -2.38 26.10
C MET A 8 -7.90 -3.41 25.35
N LEU A 9 -7.42 -3.94 24.21
CA LEU A 9 -8.11 -4.95 23.43
C LEU A 9 -7.74 -6.36 23.90
N ARG A 10 -8.65 -6.95 24.68
CA ARG A 10 -8.57 -8.35 25.12
C ARG A 10 -9.43 -9.23 24.21
N ILE A 11 -8.86 -9.60 23.07
CA ILE A 11 -9.48 -10.51 22.10
C ILE A 11 -8.77 -11.86 22.22
N THR A 12 -9.49 -12.87 22.72
CA THR A 12 -8.95 -14.22 22.94
C THR A 12 -9.82 -15.30 22.30
N LYS A 13 -11.09 -14.98 22.03
CA LYS A 13 -12.06 -15.88 21.40
C LYS A 13 -13.02 -15.08 20.49
N PRO A 14 -13.70 -15.73 19.53
CA PRO A 14 -14.58 -15.03 18.58
C PRO A 14 -15.69 -14.19 19.22
N SER A 15 -16.22 -14.62 20.38
CA SER A 15 -17.24 -13.84 21.10
C SER A 15 -16.74 -12.47 21.55
N ASP A 16 -15.44 -12.31 21.79
CA ASP A 16 -14.86 -11.04 22.21
C ASP A 16 -14.89 -10.00 21.09
N LEU A 17 -14.94 -10.43 19.81
CA LEU A 17 -15.09 -9.52 18.68
C LEU A 17 -16.51 -8.96 18.57
N THR A 18 -17.51 -9.69 19.07
CA THR A 18 -18.93 -9.29 18.98
C THR A 18 -19.27 -8.14 19.94
N SER A 19 -18.44 -7.93 20.97
CA SER A 19 -18.55 -6.80 21.89
C SER A 19 -17.81 -5.54 21.39
N LEU A 20 -17.11 -5.62 20.25
CA LEU A 20 -16.40 -4.51 19.65
C LEU A 20 -17.25 -3.83 18.57
N ILE A 21 -17.17 -2.51 18.55
CA ILE A 21 -17.77 -1.66 17.52
C ILE A 21 -16.63 -0.96 16.80
N PHE A 22 -16.51 -1.21 15.50
CA PHE A 22 -15.46 -0.67 14.65
C PHE A 22 -15.98 0.55 13.89
N CYS A 23 -15.47 1.74 14.22
CA CYS A 23 -15.78 2.98 13.53
C CYS A 23 -14.65 3.29 12.52
N HIS A 24 -14.94 3.22 11.22
CA HIS A 24 -13.92 3.36 10.17
C HIS A 24 -13.97 4.69 9.42
N ASP A 25 -15.16 5.28 9.32
CA ASP A 25 -15.42 6.49 8.53
C ASP A 25 -16.63 7.21 9.16
N LEU A 26 -16.65 8.55 9.08
CA LEU A 26 -17.76 9.36 9.59
C LEU A 26 -19.04 9.15 8.76
N ASP A 27 -18.87 8.83 7.47
CA ASP A 27 -19.98 8.67 6.52
C ASP A 27 -20.49 7.23 6.41
N LYS A 28 -19.90 6.30 7.17
CA LYS A 28 -20.29 4.88 7.16
C LYS A 28 -20.78 4.43 8.53
N PRO A 29 -21.82 3.58 8.60
CA PRO A 29 -22.24 3.02 9.86
C PRO A 29 -21.10 2.18 10.47
N PRO A 30 -20.94 2.21 11.79
CA PRO A 30 -19.95 1.39 12.45
C PRO A 30 -20.25 -0.10 12.23
N VAL A 31 -19.19 -0.91 12.20
CA VAL A 31 -19.29 -2.36 12.00
C VAL A 31 -19.25 -3.05 13.36
N GLN A 32 -20.26 -3.86 13.64
CA GLN A 32 -20.29 -4.76 14.80
C GLN A 32 -20.64 -6.17 14.32
N LEU A 33 -19.89 -7.17 14.79
CA LEU A 33 -20.11 -8.54 14.38
C LEU A 33 -21.35 -9.14 15.05
N ASN A 34 -22.23 -9.71 14.24
CA ASN A 34 -23.36 -10.49 14.76
C ASN A 34 -22.84 -11.76 15.47
N PRO A 35 -23.23 -12.02 16.72
CA PRO A 35 -22.85 -13.24 17.44
C PRO A 35 -23.21 -14.55 16.72
N SER A 36 -24.25 -14.54 15.88
CA SER A 36 -24.69 -15.68 15.09
C SER A 36 -23.99 -15.81 13.74
N ASN A 37 -23.00 -14.96 13.42
CA ASN A 37 -22.28 -15.01 12.15
C ASN A 37 -21.54 -16.36 11.99
N GLU A 38 -21.89 -17.12 10.96
CA GLU A 38 -21.34 -18.45 10.71
C GLU A 38 -19.83 -18.44 10.43
N GLN A 39 -19.29 -17.34 9.90
CA GLN A 39 -17.86 -17.22 9.65
C GLN A 39 -17.04 -17.32 10.95
N LEU A 40 -17.60 -16.88 12.09
CA LEU A 40 -16.98 -17.00 13.42
C LEU A 40 -16.86 -18.46 13.92
N LYS A 41 -17.56 -19.40 13.28
CA LYS A 41 -17.45 -20.84 13.57
C LYS A 41 -16.30 -21.52 12.80
N ASN A 42 -15.67 -20.81 11.86
CA ASN A 42 -14.57 -21.36 11.06
C ASN A 42 -13.33 -21.64 11.94
N ARG A 43 -12.86 -22.89 11.99
CA ARG A 43 -11.73 -23.30 12.84
C ARG A 43 -10.43 -22.54 12.57
N LYS A 44 -10.11 -22.23 11.30
CA LYS A 44 -8.91 -21.46 10.95
C LYS A 44 -9.00 -20.03 11.51
N LEU A 45 -10.17 -19.40 11.37
CA LEU A 45 -10.42 -18.08 11.92
C LEU A 45 -10.37 -18.08 13.46
N GLN A 46 -10.96 -19.09 14.11
CA GLN A 46 -10.90 -19.22 15.57
C GLN A 46 -9.46 -19.37 16.08
N ALA A 47 -8.65 -20.18 15.39
CA ALA A 47 -7.25 -20.36 15.71
C ALA A 47 -6.45 -19.06 15.54
N LEU A 48 -6.73 -18.27 14.49
CA LEU A 48 -6.15 -16.94 14.31
C LEU A 48 -6.54 -16.00 15.45
N ILE A 49 -7.84 -15.91 15.79
CA ILE A 49 -8.35 -15.03 16.85
C ILE A 49 -7.71 -15.34 18.20
N ALA A 50 -7.52 -16.63 18.52
CA ALA A 50 -6.88 -17.06 19.77
C ALA A 50 -5.40 -16.67 19.87
N ARG A 51 -4.76 -16.27 18.77
CA ARG A 51 -3.33 -15.97 18.68
C ARG A 51 -3.04 -14.57 18.13
N LEU A 52 -4.01 -13.66 18.16
CA LEU A 52 -3.80 -12.29 17.67
C LEU A 52 -2.68 -11.62 18.46
N GLY A 53 -1.56 -11.38 17.77
CA GLY A 53 -0.41 -10.64 18.28
C GLY A 53 -0.66 -9.13 18.31
N GLN A 54 0.34 -8.36 18.74
CA GLN A 54 0.24 -6.89 18.80
C GLN A 54 0.04 -6.26 17.42
N GLU A 55 0.78 -6.70 16.40
CA GLU A 55 0.60 -6.23 15.02
C GLU A 55 -0.83 -6.45 14.48
N HIS A 56 -1.45 -7.58 14.86
CA HIS A 56 -2.83 -7.86 14.49
C HIS A 56 -3.81 -6.92 15.20
N LYS A 57 -3.48 -6.46 16.41
CA LYS A 57 -4.31 -5.50 17.13
C LYS A 57 -4.11 -4.08 16.60
N LEU A 58 -2.89 -3.70 16.22
CA LEU A 58 -2.60 -2.40 15.59
C LEU A 58 -3.41 -2.23 14.30
N SER A 59 -3.44 -3.27 13.47
CA SER A 59 -4.24 -3.27 12.23
C SER A 59 -5.76 -3.14 12.44
N LEU A 60 -6.29 -3.33 13.66
CA LEU A 60 -7.70 -3.04 13.97
C LEU A 60 -8.02 -1.54 13.94
N PHE A 61 -7.01 -0.67 14.06
CA PHE A 61 -7.17 0.78 14.06
C PHE A 61 -6.98 1.41 12.68
N CYS A 62 -6.28 0.75 11.76
CA CYS A 62 -6.09 1.25 10.39
C CYS A 62 -7.33 1.00 9.53
N ARG A 63 -7.49 1.69 8.39
CA ARG A 63 -8.58 1.44 7.43
C ARG A 63 -8.24 0.29 6.48
N ARG A 64 -6.97 0.22 6.05
CA ARG A 64 -6.51 -0.63 4.96
C ARG A 64 -5.22 -1.35 5.35
N PRO A 65 -5.28 -2.46 6.10
CA PRO A 65 -4.06 -3.16 6.49
C PRO A 65 -3.36 -3.74 5.25
N LEU A 66 -2.04 -3.54 5.16
CA LEU A 66 -1.18 -4.15 4.14
C LEU A 66 -0.56 -5.43 4.70
N LEU A 67 -1.06 -6.56 4.24
CA LEU A 67 -0.63 -7.89 4.64
C LEU A 67 0.60 -8.30 3.81
N VAL A 68 1.65 -8.76 4.47
CA VAL A 68 2.90 -9.21 3.83
C VAL A 68 3.36 -10.55 4.41
N GLU A 69 4.16 -11.35 3.70
CA GLU A 69 4.52 -12.73 4.09
C GLU A 69 5.40 -12.78 5.35
N GLY A 70 6.40 -11.88 5.45
CA GLY A 70 7.37 -11.94 6.54
C GLY A 70 7.97 -10.61 6.98
N PRO A 71 8.92 -10.65 7.95
CA PRO A 71 9.60 -9.46 8.46
C PRO A 71 10.46 -8.75 7.41
N SER A 72 11.07 -9.49 6.48
CA SER A 72 11.83 -8.93 5.35
C SER A 72 10.96 -7.99 4.51
N ASP A 73 9.75 -8.45 4.17
CA ASP A 73 8.77 -7.67 3.42
C ASP A 73 8.37 -6.40 4.15
N VAL A 74 8.17 -6.46 5.47
CA VAL A 74 7.85 -5.29 6.29
C VAL A 74 8.97 -4.25 6.20
N MET A 75 10.23 -4.67 6.30
CA MET A 75 11.38 -3.75 6.23
C MET A 75 11.48 -3.08 4.85
N ILE A 76 11.42 -3.87 3.79
CA ILE A 76 11.50 -3.34 2.41
C ILE A 76 10.30 -2.44 2.09
N ALA A 77 9.08 -2.86 2.43
CA ALA A 77 7.88 -2.07 2.17
C ALA A 77 7.86 -0.76 2.95
N SER A 78 8.30 -0.78 4.22
CA SER A 78 8.44 0.44 5.04
C SER A 78 9.48 1.39 4.45
N PHE A 79 10.64 0.87 4.06
CA PHE A 79 11.68 1.67 3.41
C PHE A 79 11.16 2.32 2.12
N ILE A 80 10.56 1.56 1.21
CA ILE A 80 10.03 2.08 -0.06
C ILE A 80 8.93 3.12 0.20
N SER A 81 8.02 2.86 1.15
CA SER A 81 6.99 3.84 1.53
C SER A 81 7.58 5.17 1.98
N ASN A 82 8.68 5.14 2.74
CA ASN A 82 9.35 6.36 3.21
C ASN A 82 10.14 7.04 2.09
N LYS A 83 10.87 6.26 1.28
CA LYS A 83 11.69 6.76 0.16
C LYS A 83 10.83 7.42 -0.93
N LEU A 84 9.60 6.94 -1.11
CA LEU A 84 8.62 7.49 -2.04
C LEU A 84 7.67 8.53 -1.42
N GLU A 85 7.85 8.87 -0.15
CA GLU A 85 7.00 9.84 0.58
C GLU A 85 5.49 9.48 0.55
N LEU A 86 5.19 8.18 0.50
CA LEU A 86 3.81 7.66 0.48
C LEU A 86 3.24 7.45 1.90
N HIS A 87 4.11 7.38 2.91
CA HIS A 87 3.80 7.31 4.34
C HIS A 87 2.55 6.45 4.68
N LEU A 88 2.63 5.14 4.41
CA LEU A 88 1.53 4.17 4.58
C LEU A 88 0.73 4.34 5.87
N GLU A 89 1.40 4.50 7.01
CA GLU A 89 0.76 4.62 8.33
C GLU A 89 -0.08 5.89 8.46
N ALA A 90 0.44 7.02 7.97
CA ALA A 90 -0.28 8.29 7.94
C ALA A 90 -1.45 8.26 6.92
N ALA A 91 -1.33 7.48 5.85
CA ALA A 91 -2.42 7.20 4.91
C ALA A 91 -3.48 6.22 5.46
N GLY A 92 -3.36 5.78 6.71
CA GLY A 92 -4.31 4.88 7.36
C GLY A 92 -4.17 3.41 6.97
N SER A 93 -2.98 3.02 6.50
CA SER A 93 -2.56 1.62 6.31
C SER A 93 -1.70 1.15 7.48
N GLN A 94 -1.66 -0.15 7.73
CA GLN A 94 -0.74 -0.75 8.72
C GLN A 94 -0.12 -1.99 8.10
N LEU A 95 1.21 -2.08 8.12
CA LEU A 95 1.91 -3.30 7.73
C LEU A 95 1.61 -4.40 8.76
N LEU A 96 1.16 -5.55 8.27
CA LEU A 96 0.88 -6.72 9.09
C LEU A 96 1.61 -7.93 8.50
N PRO A 97 2.69 -8.41 9.14
CA PRO A 97 3.33 -9.66 8.74
C PRO A 97 2.40 -10.84 9.06
N VAL A 98 2.12 -11.66 8.04
CA VAL A 98 1.26 -12.84 8.11
C VAL A 98 2.12 -14.09 7.96
N ILE A 99 2.72 -14.51 9.08
CA ILE A 99 3.63 -15.64 9.09
C ILE A 99 2.83 -16.95 9.01
N GLY A 100 3.18 -17.78 8.02
CA GLY A 100 2.76 -19.17 7.92
C GLY A 100 1.94 -19.48 6.67
N LYS A 101 2.24 -20.63 6.06
CA LYS A 101 1.63 -21.05 4.80
C LYS A 101 0.10 -21.09 4.88
N GLY A 102 -0.55 -20.43 3.92
CA GLY A 102 -2.00 -20.38 3.80
C GLY A 102 -2.72 -19.54 4.87
N GLN A 103 -1.99 -18.74 5.67
CA GLN A 103 -2.62 -17.81 6.61
C GLN A 103 -3.12 -16.53 5.92
N MET A 104 -2.49 -16.10 4.82
CA MET A 104 -2.84 -14.87 4.09
C MET A 104 -4.35 -14.76 3.77
N PRO A 105 -5.01 -15.78 3.17
CA PRO A 105 -6.45 -15.70 2.90
C PRO A 105 -7.32 -15.69 4.17
N VAL A 106 -6.85 -16.30 5.27
CA VAL A 106 -7.57 -16.33 6.56
C VAL A 106 -7.54 -14.96 7.21
N VAL A 107 -6.38 -14.31 7.25
CA VAL A 107 -6.21 -12.95 7.78
C VAL A 107 -6.98 -11.93 6.92
N ALA A 108 -6.89 -12.02 5.59
CA ALA A 108 -7.67 -11.15 4.71
C ALA A 108 -9.18 -11.27 4.95
N LYS A 109 -9.71 -12.50 5.08
CA LYS A 109 -11.13 -12.73 5.41
C LYS A 109 -11.50 -12.16 6.78
N PHE A 110 -10.64 -12.32 7.78
CA PHE A 110 -10.83 -11.73 9.11
C PHE A 110 -10.93 -10.21 9.04
N MET A 111 -10.00 -9.55 8.35
CA MET A 111 -9.98 -8.09 8.23
C MET A 111 -11.25 -7.56 7.54
N ARG A 112 -11.71 -8.23 6.47
CA ARG A 112 -12.98 -7.86 5.82
C ARG A 112 -14.19 -8.08 6.71
N LEU A 113 -14.20 -9.15 7.51
CA LEU A 113 -15.30 -9.44 8.43
C LEU A 113 -15.54 -8.28 9.41
N ILE A 114 -14.47 -7.64 9.89
CA ILE A 114 -14.55 -6.47 10.79
C ILE A 114 -14.66 -5.12 10.04
N GLY A 115 -14.90 -5.15 8.72
CA GLY A 115 -15.15 -3.95 7.91
C GLY A 115 -13.91 -3.23 7.39
N LYS A 116 -12.74 -3.87 7.43
CA LYS A 116 -11.50 -3.32 6.84
C LYS A 116 -11.36 -3.71 5.38
N ASN A 117 -10.48 -2.99 4.66
CA ASN A 117 -10.14 -3.27 3.28
C ASN A 117 -8.70 -3.79 3.21
N PRO A 118 -8.40 -5.08 3.42
CA PRO A 118 -7.01 -5.55 3.38
C PRO A 118 -6.43 -5.46 1.97
N VAL A 119 -5.17 -5.03 1.90
CA VAL A 119 -4.29 -5.16 0.72
C VAL A 119 -3.29 -6.26 1.02
N VAL A 120 -2.92 -7.05 0.02
CA VAL A 120 -1.95 -8.15 0.18
C VAL A 120 -0.79 -7.92 -0.78
N LEU A 121 0.44 -8.05 -0.29
CA LEU A 121 1.62 -8.37 -1.08
C LEU A 121 2.00 -9.82 -0.74
N ALA A 122 1.94 -10.69 -1.74
CA ALA A 122 2.26 -12.10 -1.55
C ALA A 122 3.30 -12.56 -2.58
N ASP A 123 4.02 -13.59 -2.19
CA ASP A 123 4.96 -14.29 -3.04
C ASP A 123 4.24 -14.93 -4.24
N ALA A 124 5.00 -15.24 -5.30
CA ALA A 124 4.44 -15.91 -6.47
C ALA A 124 3.77 -17.25 -6.12
N ASP A 125 4.24 -17.93 -5.07
CA ASP A 125 3.70 -19.23 -4.69
C ASP A 125 2.25 -19.17 -4.19
N ALA A 126 1.80 -18.04 -3.65
CA ALA A 126 0.42 -17.77 -3.27
C ALA A 126 -0.55 -17.76 -4.47
N PHE A 127 -0.01 -17.65 -5.69
CA PHE A 127 -0.76 -17.78 -6.95
C PHE A 127 -0.51 -19.12 -7.64
N THR A 128 0.72 -19.64 -7.62
CA THR A 128 1.07 -20.85 -8.40
C THR A 128 0.75 -22.18 -7.71
N ASP A 129 0.64 -22.20 -6.38
CA ASP A 129 0.35 -23.43 -5.63
C ASP A 129 -1.14 -23.79 -5.66
N ASP A 130 -2.00 -22.80 -5.42
CA ASP A 130 -3.45 -22.92 -5.34
C ASP A 130 -4.16 -21.59 -5.66
N MET A 131 -5.49 -21.59 -5.58
CA MET A 131 -6.36 -20.46 -5.93
C MET A 131 -7.04 -19.84 -4.71
N ASP A 132 -6.64 -20.16 -3.48
CA ASP A 132 -7.35 -19.72 -2.27
C ASP A 132 -7.28 -18.19 -2.11
N LEU A 133 -6.12 -17.60 -2.36
CA LEU A 133 -5.93 -16.15 -2.30
C LEU A 133 -6.66 -15.45 -3.46
N VAL A 134 -6.56 -16.01 -4.67
CA VAL A 134 -7.26 -15.49 -5.87
C VAL A 134 -8.77 -15.50 -5.67
N GLN A 135 -9.33 -16.60 -5.17
CA GLN A 135 -10.75 -16.72 -4.82
C GLN A 135 -11.12 -15.70 -3.74
N CYS A 136 -10.26 -15.49 -2.76
CA CYS A 136 -10.50 -14.50 -1.70
C CYS A 136 -10.72 -13.11 -2.29
N PHE A 137 -9.93 -12.69 -3.28
CA PHE A 137 -9.99 -11.33 -3.81
C PHE A 137 -10.92 -11.14 -5.00
N LEU A 138 -11.08 -12.13 -5.87
CA LEU A 138 -11.86 -11.98 -7.11
C LEU A 138 -13.31 -12.47 -7.01
N ALA A 139 -13.64 -13.40 -6.11
CA ALA A 139 -14.96 -14.05 -6.11
C ALA A 139 -16.15 -13.11 -5.81
N SER A 140 -15.88 -11.91 -5.30
CA SER A 140 -16.90 -10.93 -4.95
C SER A 140 -16.39 -9.50 -5.18
N SER A 141 -15.62 -9.31 -6.27
CA SER A 141 -15.10 -8.00 -6.68
C SER A 141 -15.86 -7.50 -7.92
N PRO A 142 -16.89 -6.64 -7.74
CA PRO A 142 -17.64 -6.09 -8.87
C PRO A 142 -16.77 -5.28 -9.83
N ALA A 143 -15.74 -4.61 -9.31
CA ALA A 143 -14.79 -3.85 -10.11
C ALA A 143 -13.99 -4.78 -11.04
N ALA A 144 -13.41 -5.86 -10.50
CA ALA A 144 -12.69 -6.83 -11.31
C ALA A 144 -13.62 -7.56 -12.29
N ASP A 145 -14.85 -7.88 -11.91
CA ASP A 145 -15.83 -8.48 -12.82
C ASP A 145 -16.20 -7.55 -13.98
N ALA A 146 -16.31 -6.24 -13.73
CA ALA A 146 -16.52 -5.26 -14.78
C ALA A 146 -15.30 -5.17 -15.73
N SER A 147 -14.08 -5.19 -15.19
CA SER A 147 -12.84 -5.22 -15.98
C SER A 147 -12.73 -6.51 -16.81
N ALA A 148 -13.04 -7.67 -16.23
CA ALA A 148 -13.05 -8.95 -16.92
C ALA A 148 -14.12 -9.02 -18.03
N SER A 149 -15.28 -8.43 -17.80
CA SER A 149 -16.37 -8.35 -18.80
C SER A 149 -15.95 -7.57 -20.04
N LYS A 150 -15.18 -6.48 -19.89
CA LYS A 150 -14.60 -5.71 -21.02
C LYS A 150 -13.64 -6.54 -21.86
N LEU A 151 -13.05 -7.58 -21.28
CA LEU A 151 -12.14 -8.52 -21.94
C LEU A 151 -12.87 -9.75 -22.50
N GLY A 152 -14.21 -9.77 -22.44
CA GLY A 152 -15.04 -10.87 -22.95
C GLY A 152 -15.13 -12.08 -22.01
N ALA A 153 -14.64 -11.98 -20.78
CA ALA A 153 -14.76 -13.05 -19.79
C ALA A 153 -16.06 -12.90 -18.95
N PRO A 154 -16.72 -14.00 -18.54
CA PRO A 154 -17.96 -13.91 -17.76
C PRO A 154 -17.80 -13.36 -16.34
N SER A 155 -16.62 -13.52 -15.74
CA SER A 155 -16.25 -12.96 -14.43
C SER A 155 -14.73 -13.03 -14.24
N ALA A 156 -14.19 -12.21 -13.34
CA ALA A 156 -12.76 -12.19 -13.03
C ALA A 156 -12.28 -13.54 -12.50
N ILE A 157 -13.05 -14.15 -11.60
CA ILE A 157 -12.69 -15.45 -11.04
C ILE A 157 -12.68 -16.56 -12.10
N LYS A 158 -13.60 -16.56 -13.07
CA LYS A 158 -13.61 -17.56 -14.16
C LYS A 158 -12.42 -17.38 -15.09
N LEU A 159 -12.05 -16.14 -15.40
CA LEU A 159 -10.85 -15.84 -16.18
C LEU A 159 -9.58 -16.32 -15.45
N ALA A 160 -9.50 -16.06 -14.15
CA ALA A 160 -8.37 -16.50 -13.33
C ALA A 160 -8.30 -18.04 -13.23
N SER A 161 -9.40 -18.72 -12.93
CA SER A 161 -9.43 -20.19 -12.82
C SER A 161 -9.10 -20.89 -14.13
N SER A 162 -9.61 -20.42 -15.26
CA SER A 162 -9.29 -20.98 -16.58
C SER A 162 -7.81 -20.77 -16.93
N THR A 163 -7.28 -19.57 -16.70
CA THR A 163 -5.87 -19.26 -16.96
C THR A 163 -4.93 -20.06 -16.05
N TYR A 164 -5.26 -20.18 -14.76
CA TYR A 164 -4.51 -21.02 -13.83
C TYR A 164 -4.52 -22.50 -14.25
N SER A 165 -5.69 -23.04 -14.63
CA SER A 165 -5.81 -24.42 -15.10
C SER A 165 -4.99 -24.69 -16.37
N ASP A 166 -5.07 -23.77 -17.33
CA ASP A 166 -4.30 -23.86 -18.57
C ASP A 166 -2.81 -23.79 -18.29
N PHE A 167 -2.37 -22.86 -17.44
CA PHE A 167 -0.97 -22.76 -17.01
C PHE A 167 -0.49 -24.06 -16.35
N CYS A 168 -1.22 -24.58 -15.36
CA CYS A 168 -0.86 -25.80 -14.64
C CYS A 168 -0.75 -27.02 -15.55
N SER A 169 -1.71 -27.18 -16.47
CA SER A 169 -1.71 -28.30 -17.42
C SER A 169 -0.66 -28.17 -18.52
N PHE A 170 -0.19 -26.94 -18.79
CA PHE A 170 0.81 -26.68 -19.82
C PHE A 170 2.25 -26.88 -19.32
N VAL A 171 2.57 -26.49 -18.09
CA VAL A 171 3.94 -26.51 -17.54
C VAL A 171 4.55 -27.91 -17.54
N GLY A 172 3.84 -28.92 -17.02
CA GLY A 172 4.40 -30.27 -16.87
C GLY A 172 4.84 -30.90 -18.20
N PRO A 173 3.92 -31.06 -19.18
CA PRO A 173 4.25 -31.66 -20.49
C PRO A 173 5.28 -30.87 -21.32
N ASN A 174 5.37 -29.55 -21.10
CA ASN A 174 6.24 -28.66 -21.87
C ASN A 174 7.40 -28.10 -21.04
N TRP A 175 7.76 -28.76 -19.92
CA TRP A 175 8.82 -28.30 -19.03
C TRP A 175 10.14 -28.08 -19.75
N GLY A 176 10.48 -28.99 -20.68
CA GLY A 176 11.71 -28.93 -21.48
C GLY A 176 11.86 -27.67 -22.33
N ASP A 177 10.77 -26.94 -22.59
CA ASP A 177 10.83 -25.66 -23.31
C ASP A 177 11.52 -24.58 -22.49
N ILE A 178 11.20 -24.50 -21.20
CA ILE A 178 11.57 -23.37 -20.31
C ILE A 178 12.59 -23.77 -19.24
N SER A 179 12.81 -25.07 -19.02
CA SER A 179 13.60 -25.59 -17.89
C SER A 179 15.01 -24.99 -17.80
N LYS A 180 15.71 -24.80 -18.92
CA LYS A 180 17.07 -24.23 -18.94
C LYS A 180 17.18 -22.87 -18.24
N LEU A 181 16.09 -22.11 -18.25
CA LEU A 181 15.98 -20.81 -17.60
C LEU A 181 15.38 -20.96 -16.20
N ALA A 182 14.27 -21.72 -16.09
CA ALA A 182 13.53 -21.88 -14.84
C ALA A 182 14.30 -22.62 -13.75
N GLU A 183 15.20 -23.54 -14.11
CA GLU A 183 16.03 -24.29 -13.15
C GLU A 183 17.07 -23.41 -12.45
N ARG A 184 17.29 -22.17 -12.92
CA ARG A 184 18.17 -21.18 -12.28
C ARG A 184 17.45 -20.32 -11.25
N HIS A 185 16.13 -20.39 -11.19
CA HIS A 185 15.36 -19.57 -10.27
C HIS A 185 15.54 -20.06 -8.82
N PRO A 186 15.59 -19.16 -7.81
CA PRO A 186 15.72 -19.55 -6.39
C PRO A 186 14.74 -20.63 -5.95
N TYR A 187 13.46 -20.54 -6.34
CA TYR A 187 12.48 -21.61 -6.05
C TYR A 187 12.87 -23.01 -6.54
N TYR A 188 13.65 -23.12 -7.61
CA TYR A 188 14.15 -24.41 -8.09
C TYR A 188 15.43 -24.81 -7.37
N VAL A 189 16.39 -23.87 -7.25
CA VAL A 189 17.72 -24.12 -6.66
C VAL A 189 17.63 -24.46 -5.17
N ASN A 190 16.76 -23.76 -4.44
CA ASN A 190 16.60 -23.90 -2.99
C ASN A 190 15.54 -24.93 -2.59
N ALA A 191 15.01 -25.71 -3.54
CA ALA A 191 13.97 -26.70 -3.23
C ALA A 191 14.50 -27.75 -2.22
N GLU A 192 13.96 -27.74 -1.01
CA GLU A 192 14.35 -28.64 0.09
C GLU A 192 13.91 -30.10 -0.12
N GLU A 193 12.92 -30.34 -0.99
CA GLU A 193 12.38 -31.66 -1.35
C GLU A 193 12.72 -32.06 -2.80
N SER A 194 12.41 -33.31 -3.18
CA SER A 194 12.44 -33.71 -4.59
C SER A 194 11.63 -32.74 -5.43
N VAL A 195 12.21 -32.20 -6.50
CA VAL A 195 11.57 -31.26 -7.43
C VAL A 195 10.21 -31.81 -7.88
N ASP A 196 9.15 -31.24 -7.31
CA ASP A 196 7.78 -31.60 -7.62
C ASP A 196 7.18 -30.65 -8.67
N GLU A 197 5.94 -30.90 -9.07
CA GLU A 197 5.24 -30.05 -10.03
C GLU A 197 4.97 -28.64 -9.48
N LYS A 198 4.96 -28.41 -8.16
CA LYS A 198 4.82 -27.07 -7.59
C LYS A 198 6.08 -26.26 -7.80
N VAL A 199 7.25 -26.83 -7.53
CA VAL A 199 8.55 -26.19 -7.77
C VAL A 199 8.69 -25.79 -9.24
N LYS A 200 8.33 -26.69 -10.17
CA LYS A 200 8.33 -26.38 -11.61
C LYS A 200 7.37 -25.23 -11.95
N ARG A 201 6.13 -25.26 -11.43
CA ARG A 201 5.14 -24.20 -11.70
C ARG A 201 5.59 -22.83 -11.17
N ARG A 202 6.09 -22.78 -9.94
CA ARG A 202 6.64 -21.55 -9.33
C ARG A 202 7.75 -20.96 -10.19
N SER A 203 8.75 -21.77 -10.52
CA SER A 203 9.91 -21.33 -11.30
C SER A 203 9.55 -21.00 -12.75
N ALA A 204 8.66 -21.76 -13.39
CA ALA A 204 8.14 -21.44 -14.73
C ALA A 204 7.40 -20.10 -14.73
N PHE A 205 6.56 -19.82 -13.73
CA PHE A 205 5.84 -18.56 -13.61
C PHE A 205 6.80 -17.38 -13.51
N CYS A 206 7.75 -17.41 -12.57
CA CYS A 206 8.70 -16.31 -12.38
C CYS A 206 9.57 -16.08 -13.63
N THR A 207 9.99 -17.17 -14.28
CA THR A 207 10.75 -17.10 -15.52
C THR A 207 9.93 -16.47 -16.64
N LEU A 208 8.69 -16.92 -16.82
CA LEU A 208 7.77 -16.40 -17.83
C LEU A 208 7.53 -14.89 -17.66
N MET A 209 7.33 -14.44 -16.41
CA MET A 209 7.15 -13.01 -16.11
C MET A 209 8.40 -12.19 -16.40
N SER A 210 9.59 -12.78 -16.28
CA SER A 210 10.88 -12.10 -16.49
C SER A 210 11.35 -12.07 -17.95
N LEU A 211 10.78 -12.90 -18.84
CA LEU A 211 11.21 -12.98 -20.24
C LEU A 211 10.56 -11.91 -21.12
N ASP A 212 11.36 -11.29 -21.98
CA ASP A 212 10.86 -10.39 -23.01
C ASP A 212 10.26 -11.16 -24.20
N GLY A 213 9.48 -10.45 -25.02
CA GLY A 213 8.77 -11.06 -26.16
C GLY A 213 9.68 -11.72 -27.20
N SER A 214 10.95 -11.29 -27.33
CA SER A 214 11.94 -11.93 -28.19
C SER A 214 12.38 -13.28 -27.65
N ASP A 215 12.63 -13.38 -26.34
CA ASP A 215 13.11 -14.59 -25.70
C ASP A 215 12.02 -15.66 -25.66
N LEU A 216 10.76 -15.24 -25.48
CA LEU A 216 9.60 -16.13 -25.53
C LEU A 216 9.43 -16.79 -26.89
N LYS A 217 9.66 -16.05 -27.99
CA LYS A 217 9.62 -16.61 -29.35
C LYS A 217 10.73 -17.63 -29.62
N GLY A 218 11.82 -17.59 -28.84
CA GLY A 218 12.91 -18.57 -28.92
C GLY A 218 12.56 -19.94 -28.33
N LEU A 219 11.46 -20.07 -27.59
CA LEU A 219 11.01 -21.33 -26.99
C LEU A 219 10.27 -22.20 -28.02
N THR A 220 10.35 -23.53 -27.88
CA THR A 220 9.70 -24.49 -28.80
C THR A 220 8.19 -24.25 -28.98
N ASN A 221 7.48 -23.87 -27.89
CA ASN A 221 6.07 -23.47 -27.92
C ASN A 221 5.88 -21.96 -27.65
N GLY A 222 6.76 -21.12 -28.20
CA GLY A 222 6.83 -19.70 -27.88
C GLY A 222 5.51 -18.92 -27.96
N ASP A 223 4.69 -19.15 -29.00
CA ASP A 223 3.39 -18.48 -29.14
C ASP A 223 2.41 -18.83 -28.01
N LYS A 224 2.42 -20.09 -27.56
CA LYS A 224 1.57 -20.54 -26.43
C LYS A 224 2.07 -19.98 -25.10
N TRP A 225 3.39 -19.97 -24.89
CA TRP A 225 3.99 -19.33 -23.71
C TRP A 225 3.68 -17.83 -23.67
N SER A 226 3.78 -17.13 -24.81
CA SER A 226 3.41 -15.72 -24.93
C SER A 226 1.93 -15.51 -24.60
N SER A 227 1.03 -16.31 -25.19
CA SER A 227 -0.41 -16.20 -24.91
C SER A 227 -0.75 -16.49 -23.43
N LEU A 228 -0.06 -17.45 -22.81
CA LEU A 228 -0.21 -17.72 -21.38
C LEU A 228 0.31 -16.56 -20.53
N LYS A 229 1.45 -15.96 -20.88
CA LYS A 229 1.99 -14.77 -20.21
C LYS A 229 0.98 -13.63 -20.25
N ASP A 230 0.46 -13.29 -21.42
CA ASP A 230 -0.52 -12.20 -21.59
C ASP A 230 -1.76 -12.41 -20.71
N ARG A 231 -2.28 -13.65 -20.67
CA ARG A 231 -3.43 -14.00 -19.83
C ARG A 231 -3.11 -13.94 -18.35
N LEU A 232 -1.94 -14.40 -17.93
CA LEU A 232 -1.48 -14.31 -16.55
C LEU A 232 -1.34 -12.85 -16.12
N GLU A 233 -0.74 -11.99 -16.94
CA GLU A 233 -0.61 -10.55 -16.66
C GLU A 233 -1.98 -9.86 -16.51
N VAL A 234 -2.96 -10.26 -17.33
CA VAL A 234 -4.34 -9.80 -17.18
C VAL A 234 -4.92 -10.23 -15.82
N VAL A 235 -4.73 -11.49 -15.42
CA VAL A 235 -5.20 -11.98 -14.12
C VAL A 235 -4.53 -11.23 -12.96
N LEU A 236 -3.21 -11.01 -13.05
CA LEU A 236 -2.47 -10.23 -12.06
C LEU A 236 -3.02 -8.81 -11.96
N ARG A 237 -3.33 -8.15 -13.08
CA ARG A 237 -3.94 -6.81 -13.07
C ARG A 237 -5.30 -6.78 -12.37
N LEU A 238 -6.16 -7.77 -12.62
CA LEU A 238 -7.46 -7.89 -11.95
C LEU A 238 -7.32 -8.12 -10.44
N LEU A 239 -6.28 -8.85 -10.03
CA LEU A 239 -5.92 -9.01 -8.62
C LEU A 239 -5.44 -7.69 -8.01
N GLU A 240 -4.55 -6.96 -8.69
CA GLU A 240 -4.05 -5.65 -8.25
C GLU A 240 -5.21 -4.65 -8.07
N GLU A 241 -6.16 -4.61 -9.02
CA GLU A 241 -7.41 -3.80 -8.92
C GLU A 241 -8.27 -4.14 -7.70
N SER A 242 -8.14 -5.37 -7.18
CA SER A 242 -8.87 -5.83 -6.00
C SER A 242 -8.05 -5.71 -4.71
N GLY A 243 -6.80 -5.24 -4.78
CA GLY A 243 -5.89 -5.12 -3.64
C GLY A 243 -5.06 -6.37 -3.34
N CYS A 244 -4.84 -7.26 -4.31
CA CYS A 244 -3.97 -8.42 -4.19
C CYS A 244 -2.80 -8.32 -5.17
N PHE A 245 -1.60 -8.14 -4.65
CA PHE A 245 -0.37 -7.99 -5.41
C PHE A 245 0.45 -9.26 -5.27
N ILE A 246 0.84 -9.85 -6.40
CA ILE A 246 1.69 -11.03 -6.46
C ILE A 246 3.05 -10.61 -6.99
N LEU A 247 4.11 -10.97 -6.29
CA LEU A 247 5.48 -10.72 -6.69
C LEU A 247 5.84 -11.57 -7.92
N ARG A 248 5.99 -10.94 -9.09
CA ARG A 248 6.27 -11.64 -10.36
C ARG A 248 7.62 -12.35 -10.39
N LYS A 249 8.62 -11.85 -9.65
CA LYS A 249 9.95 -12.46 -9.55
C LYS A 249 10.06 -13.56 -8.50
N GLY A 250 8.98 -13.91 -7.79
CA GLY A 250 9.02 -14.94 -6.75
C GLY A 250 8.75 -14.36 -5.36
N ALA A 251 9.77 -14.36 -4.51
CA ALA A 251 9.72 -13.76 -3.17
C ALA A 251 10.34 -12.37 -3.14
N ILE A 252 10.23 -11.66 -2.02
CA ILE A 252 10.80 -10.32 -1.84
C ILE A 252 12.32 -10.31 -2.10
N GLU A 253 13.03 -11.36 -1.68
CA GLU A 253 14.48 -11.50 -1.86
C GLU A 253 14.89 -11.66 -3.33
N SER A 254 13.97 -12.08 -4.21
CA SER A 254 14.23 -12.18 -5.65
C SER A 254 14.32 -10.80 -6.33
N TYR A 255 14.03 -9.73 -5.61
CA TYR A 255 14.22 -8.34 -6.06
C TYR A 255 15.54 -7.74 -5.60
N TYR A 256 16.27 -8.42 -4.71
CA TYR A 256 17.50 -7.88 -4.14
C TYR A 256 18.61 -7.80 -5.18
N GLN A 257 19.44 -6.78 -5.06
CA GLN A 257 20.60 -6.54 -5.92
C GLN A 257 21.90 -6.53 -5.14
N ALA A 258 21.87 -6.11 -3.88
CA ALA A 258 23.05 -6.10 -3.02
C ALA A 258 23.29 -7.48 -2.39
N SER A 259 22.22 -8.18 -2.01
CA SER A 259 22.30 -9.49 -1.37
C SER A 259 22.07 -10.63 -2.36
N ASP A 260 22.69 -11.78 -2.08
CA ASP A 260 22.59 -12.95 -2.93
C ASP A 260 21.20 -13.61 -2.86
N ILE A 261 20.50 -13.66 -3.99
CA ILE A 261 19.12 -14.16 -4.09
C ILE A 261 18.97 -15.64 -3.68
N TYR A 262 20.05 -16.43 -3.75
CA TYR A 262 19.99 -17.86 -3.39
C TYR A 262 20.12 -18.07 -1.88
N THR A 263 20.84 -17.20 -1.17
CA THR A 263 21.13 -17.37 0.25
C THR A 263 20.39 -16.39 1.16
N SER A 264 19.65 -15.43 0.60
CA SER A 264 18.99 -14.36 1.37
C SER A 264 17.60 -14.70 1.90
N GLU A 265 16.98 -15.78 1.42
CA GLU A 265 15.60 -16.16 1.74
C GLU A 265 15.35 -16.22 3.25
N GLY A 266 14.40 -15.41 3.73
CA GLY A 266 14.00 -15.37 5.14
C GLY A 266 15.04 -14.74 6.08
N LYS A 267 16.09 -14.09 5.57
CA LYS A 267 17.15 -13.46 6.39
C LYS A 267 16.94 -11.94 6.51
N PRO A 268 16.61 -11.43 7.72
CA PRO A 268 16.46 -9.99 7.95
C PRO A 268 17.70 -9.16 7.61
N THR A 269 18.91 -9.72 7.79
CA THR A 269 20.16 -9.01 7.49
C THR A 269 20.30 -8.68 6.00
N ALA A 270 19.84 -9.56 5.11
CA ALA A 270 19.85 -9.31 3.67
C ALA A 270 18.91 -8.15 3.29
N ALA A 271 17.77 -8.03 3.98
CA ALA A 271 16.88 -6.88 3.78
C ALA A 271 17.54 -5.55 4.20
N VAL A 272 18.38 -5.56 5.24
CA VAL A 272 19.12 -4.36 5.68
C VAL A 272 20.16 -3.97 4.64
N ASP A 273 20.97 -4.93 4.17
CA ASP A 273 21.98 -4.68 3.13
C ASP A 273 21.33 -4.14 1.84
N GLU A 274 20.17 -4.70 1.47
CA GLU A 274 19.40 -4.20 0.32
C GLU A 274 18.89 -2.77 0.55
N ILE A 275 18.39 -2.44 1.75
CA ILE A 275 17.96 -1.07 2.08
C ILE A 275 19.10 -0.08 1.94
N GLU A 276 20.31 -0.43 2.41
CA GLU A 276 21.49 0.44 2.29
C GLU A 276 21.86 0.70 0.81
N PHE A 277 21.68 -0.30 -0.06
CA PHE A 277 21.85 -0.14 -1.49
C PHE A 277 20.73 0.70 -2.12
N LEU A 278 19.47 0.40 -1.81
CA LEU A 278 18.31 1.11 -2.35
C LEU A 278 18.29 2.59 -1.95
N ASP A 279 18.88 2.95 -0.80
CA ASP A 279 18.98 4.35 -0.39
C ASP A 279 19.89 5.19 -1.30
N GLN A 280 20.85 4.54 -1.96
CA GLN A 280 21.84 5.20 -2.82
C GLN A 280 21.35 5.39 -4.26
N ILE A 281 20.32 4.66 -4.69
CA ILE A 281 19.83 4.71 -6.08
C ILE A 281 18.67 5.70 -6.26
N PRO A 282 18.48 6.27 -7.47
CA PRO A 282 17.39 7.19 -7.75
C PRO A 282 16.00 6.54 -7.66
N ILE A 283 14.99 7.32 -7.28
CA ILE A 283 13.58 6.87 -7.21
C ILE A 283 13.10 6.24 -8.53
N ALA A 284 13.53 6.78 -9.69
CA ALA A 284 13.15 6.22 -10.99
C ALA A 284 13.62 4.77 -11.15
N GLU A 285 14.82 4.45 -10.67
CA GLU A 285 15.41 3.13 -10.72
C GLU A 285 14.72 2.16 -9.73
N ILE A 286 14.32 2.65 -8.54
CA ILE A 286 13.49 1.89 -7.59
C ILE A 286 12.15 1.51 -8.24
N ARG A 287 11.49 2.46 -8.89
CA ARG A 287 10.19 2.25 -9.57
C ARG A 287 10.29 1.22 -10.69
N GLU A 288 11.39 1.20 -11.42
CA GLU A 288 11.63 0.22 -12.48
C GLU A 288 11.91 -1.17 -11.89
N LYS A 289 12.83 -1.28 -10.94
CA LYS A 289 13.34 -2.58 -10.45
C LYS A 289 12.41 -3.27 -9.45
N LEU A 290 11.68 -2.50 -8.66
CA LEU A 290 10.74 -2.96 -7.62
C LEU A 290 9.28 -2.60 -7.96
N GLY A 291 8.95 -2.53 -9.26
CA GLY A 291 7.65 -2.05 -9.72
C GLY A 291 6.43 -2.74 -9.09
N ASP A 292 6.52 -4.05 -8.79
CA ASP A 292 5.44 -4.80 -8.15
C ASP A 292 5.16 -4.30 -6.72
N LEU A 293 6.21 -4.06 -5.94
CA LEU A 293 6.12 -3.53 -4.58
C LEU A 293 5.61 -2.09 -4.61
N VAL A 294 6.16 -1.27 -5.53
CA VAL A 294 5.76 0.13 -5.67
C VAL A 294 4.28 0.25 -5.95
N ARG A 295 3.74 -0.51 -6.93
CA ARG A 295 2.30 -0.50 -7.23
C ARG A 295 1.47 -0.93 -6.02
N CYS A 296 1.93 -1.91 -5.26
CA CYS A 296 1.26 -2.36 -4.04
C CYS A 296 1.22 -1.26 -2.96
N ILE A 297 2.34 -0.57 -2.73
CA ILE A 297 2.47 0.47 -1.71
C ILE A 297 1.67 1.71 -2.10
N GLU A 298 1.69 2.10 -3.38
CA GLU A 298 0.86 3.19 -3.91
C GLU A 298 -0.64 2.87 -3.74
N TYR A 299 -1.05 1.63 -4.03
CA TYR A 299 -2.44 1.21 -3.80
C TYR A 299 -2.81 1.20 -2.31
N ALA A 300 -1.92 0.70 -1.46
CA ALA A 300 -2.14 0.62 -0.02
C ALA A 300 -2.20 2.02 0.65
N SER A 301 -1.47 2.99 0.14
CA SER A 301 -1.51 4.41 0.56
C SER A 301 -2.66 5.21 -0.04
N ASP A 302 -3.56 4.59 -0.83
CA ASP A 302 -4.64 5.27 -1.56
C ASP A 302 -4.13 6.31 -2.57
N GLY A 303 -2.84 6.26 -2.93
CA GLY A 303 -2.18 7.20 -3.83
C GLY A 303 -2.20 8.66 -3.36
N LYS A 304 -2.62 8.93 -2.12
CA LYS A 304 -2.65 10.29 -1.58
C LYS A 304 -1.27 10.62 -1.05
N TRP A 305 -0.55 11.41 -1.83
CA TRP A 305 0.52 12.22 -1.26
C TRP A 305 -0.09 13.08 -0.16
N ILE A 306 0.52 13.09 1.01
CA ILE A 306 0.05 13.94 2.10
C ILE A 306 0.46 15.36 1.73
N ASP A 307 -0.46 16.08 1.08
CA ASP A 307 -0.28 17.49 0.83
C ASP A 307 -0.47 18.26 2.15
N GLU A 308 0.63 18.41 2.90
CA GLU A 308 0.68 19.25 4.09
C GLU A 308 0.23 20.69 3.79
N ALA A 309 0.39 21.15 2.54
CA ALA A 309 -0.02 22.46 2.08
C ALA A 309 -1.56 22.59 2.01
N GLU A 310 -2.29 21.53 1.65
CA GLU A 310 -3.76 21.51 1.69
C GLU A 310 -4.28 21.67 3.12
N SER A 311 -3.67 20.97 4.08
CA SER A 311 -4.02 21.07 5.50
C SER A 311 -3.70 22.47 6.09
N LEU A 312 -2.69 23.14 5.54
CA LEU A 312 -2.34 24.52 5.90
C LEU A 312 -3.20 25.56 5.20
N ARG A 313 -3.80 25.26 4.03
CA ARG A 313 -4.55 26.21 3.22
C ARG A 313 -5.65 26.91 3.99
N ASP A 314 -6.54 26.14 4.62
CA ASP A 314 -7.67 26.68 5.35
C ASP A 314 -7.23 27.45 6.59
N ILE A 315 -6.18 26.96 7.27
CA ILE A 315 -5.61 27.59 8.46
C ILE A 315 -4.96 28.92 8.08
N LEU A 316 -4.16 28.96 7.02
CA LEU A 316 -3.48 30.16 6.52
C LEU A 316 -4.49 31.19 5.98
N LEU A 317 -5.49 30.77 5.22
CA LEU A 317 -6.55 31.66 4.72
C LEU A 317 -7.34 32.29 5.86
N SER A 318 -7.59 31.54 6.93
CA SER A 318 -8.33 32.03 8.10
C SER A 318 -7.62 33.21 8.81
N ILE A 319 -6.30 33.34 8.67
CA ILE A 319 -5.53 34.48 9.20
C ILE A 319 -5.21 35.53 8.14
N ALA A 320 -4.84 35.10 6.93
CA ALA A 320 -4.36 35.99 5.89
C ALA A 320 -5.46 36.92 5.36
N ALA A 321 -6.67 36.39 5.14
CA ALA A 321 -7.77 37.20 4.63
C ALA A 321 -8.22 38.28 5.63
N PRO A 322 -8.44 37.96 6.93
CA PRO A 322 -8.72 38.99 7.93
C PRO A 322 -7.56 39.97 8.14
N ALA A 323 -6.31 39.50 8.10
CA ALA A 323 -5.13 40.36 8.27
C ALA A 323 -4.96 41.35 7.11
N ALA A 324 -5.12 40.89 5.86
CA ALA A 324 -5.07 41.74 4.68
C ALA A 324 -6.23 42.75 4.64
N ALA A 325 -7.45 42.32 5.01
CA ALA A 325 -8.59 43.23 5.12
C ALA A 325 -8.34 44.34 6.18
N ARG A 326 -7.74 43.98 7.32
CA ARG A 326 -7.40 44.94 8.38
C ARG A 326 -6.32 45.92 7.95
N LEU A 327 -5.30 45.44 7.23
CA LEU A 327 -4.25 46.26 6.64
C LEU A 327 -4.81 47.25 5.60
N SER A 328 -5.77 46.81 4.79
CA SER A 328 -6.43 47.63 3.77
C SER A 328 -7.34 48.70 4.36
N ALA A 329 -7.99 48.39 5.49
CA ALA A 329 -8.89 49.32 6.18
C ALA A 329 -8.15 50.35 7.05
N ASN A 330 -6.92 50.05 7.49
CA ASN A 330 -6.18 50.92 8.40
C ASN A 330 -4.67 50.90 8.12
N GLU A 331 -4.16 52.01 7.56
CA GLU A 331 -2.74 52.19 7.23
C GLU A 331 -1.80 52.19 8.45
N LYS A 332 -2.34 52.29 9.68
CA LYS A 332 -1.56 52.21 10.93
C LYS A 332 -1.54 50.81 11.55
N THR A 333 -2.06 49.79 10.87
CA THR A 333 -2.06 48.41 11.37
C THR A 333 -0.64 47.96 11.69
N THR A 334 -0.40 47.53 12.92
CA THR A 334 0.91 47.08 13.37
C THR A 334 1.04 45.55 13.31
N THR A 335 2.28 45.06 13.33
CA THR A 335 2.57 43.63 13.50
C THR A 335 1.91 43.04 14.76
N GLN A 336 1.82 43.80 15.86
CA GLN A 336 1.16 43.33 17.07
C GLN A 336 -0.34 43.12 16.86
N ASP A 337 -1.02 44.01 16.13
CA ASP A 337 -2.46 43.91 15.85
C ASP A 337 -2.80 42.66 15.03
N ILE A 338 -1.93 42.30 14.07
CA ILE A 338 -2.08 41.09 13.26
C ILE A 338 -1.80 39.83 14.09
N ASN A 339 -0.77 39.83 14.94
CA ASN A 339 -0.47 38.68 15.79
C ASN A 339 -1.57 38.43 16.85
N ILE A 340 -2.19 39.48 17.39
CA ILE A 340 -3.37 39.36 18.27
C ILE A 340 -4.56 38.78 17.50
N LEU A 341 -4.79 39.23 16.26
CA LEU A 341 -5.85 38.71 15.40
C LEU A 341 -5.65 37.21 15.12
N ALA A 342 -4.44 36.81 14.73
CA ALA A 342 -4.09 35.42 14.47
C ALA A 342 -4.32 34.54 15.72
N LYS A 343 -3.87 34.98 16.91
CA LYS A 343 -4.12 34.28 18.17
C LYS A 343 -5.60 34.21 18.54
N THR A 344 -6.39 35.22 18.19
CA THR A 344 -7.83 35.23 18.46
C THR A 344 -8.57 34.21 17.60
N ILE A 345 -8.16 34.03 16.33
CA ILE A 345 -8.79 33.12 15.38
C ILE A 345 -8.33 31.67 15.60
N LEU A 346 -7.01 31.47 15.77
CA LEU A 346 -6.39 30.14 15.76
C LEU A 346 -5.97 29.63 17.15
N GLY A 347 -6.07 30.44 18.20
CA GLY A 347 -5.57 30.08 19.53
C GLY A 347 -4.07 29.76 19.50
N GLU A 348 -3.67 28.62 20.08
CA GLU A 348 -2.27 28.19 20.10
C GLU A 348 -1.71 27.83 18.73
N ARG A 349 -2.57 27.46 17.76
CA ARG A 349 -2.14 27.14 16.39
C ARG A 349 -1.57 28.36 15.66
N ALA A 350 -1.84 29.58 16.14
CA ALA A 350 -1.25 30.80 15.60
C ALA A 350 0.29 30.81 15.70
N ASN A 351 0.89 30.06 16.64
CA ASN A 351 2.35 29.99 16.80
C ASN A 351 3.06 29.28 15.63
N ILE A 352 2.32 28.60 14.75
CA ILE A 352 2.88 28.04 13.50
C ILE A 352 3.27 29.15 12.52
N PHE A 353 2.64 30.33 12.62
CA PHE A 353 2.82 31.42 11.67
C PHE A 353 3.47 32.63 12.33
N LYS A 354 4.44 33.21 11.61
CA LYS A 354 5.06 34.46 11.99
C LYS A 354 4.60 35.56 11.05
N CYS A 355 3.69 36.39 11.55
CA CYS A 355 3.16 37.53 10.79
C CYS A 355 3.97 38.80 11.10
N SER A 356 4.25 39.58 10.07
CA SER A 356 4.87 40.91 10.18
C SER A 356 4.26 41.89 9.19
N VAL A 357 4.18 43.16 9.58
CA VAL A 357 3.72 44.25 8.72
C VAL A 357 4.87 45.22 8.49
N GLY A 358 5.19 45.49 7.23
CA GLY A 358 6.26 46.40 6.83
C GLY A 358 5.97 47.04 5.48
N GLY A 359 6.18 48.35 5.37
CA GLY A 359 5.99 49.07 4.10
C GLY A 359 4.58 49.00 3.52
N GLY A 360 3.55 48.81 4.37
CA GLY A 360 2.15 48.65 3.93
C GLY A 360 1.81 47.26 3.39
N LYS A 361 2.68 46.27 3.61
CA LYS A 361 2.48 44.86 3.20
C LYS A 361 2.46 43.93 4.41
N LEU A 362 1.69 42.86 4.29
CA LEU A 362 1.67 41.75 5.23
C LEU A 362 2.63 40.67 4.75
N THR A 363 3.53 40.22 5.63
CA THR A 363 4.39 39.07 5.38
C THR A 363 4.04 37.98 6.38
N ILE A 364 3.79 36.77 5.90
CA ILE A 364 3.50 35.59 6.72
C ILE A 364 4.59 34.55 6.44
N ASP A 365 5.24 34.07 7.49
CA ASP A 365 6.24 33.00 7.45
C ASP A 365 5.78 31.80 8.28
N ILE A 366 6.37 30.62 8.06
CA ILE A 366 6.09 29.40 8.82
C ILE A 366 7.22 29.17 9.83
N GLU A 367 6.89 29.18 11.11
CA GLU A 367 7.81 28.92 12.22
C GLU A 367 7.62 27.49 12.74
N SER A 368 7.86 26.51 11.87
CA SER A 368 7.77 25.08 12.18
C SER A 368 9.05 24.34 11.78
N LYS A 369 9.49 23.39 12.62
CA LYS A 369 10.59 22.46 12.30
C LYS A 369 10.11 21.16 11.66
N ILE A 370 8.79 20.99 11.56
CA ILE A 370 8.14 19.74 11.15
C ILE A 370 7.52 19.90 9.76
N LEU A 371 6.91 21.06 9.48
CA LEU A 371 6.27 21.34 8.20
C LEU A 371 7.31 21.74 7.15
N ASN A 372 7.36 21.01 6.03
CA ASN A 372 8.33 21.25 4.96
C ASN A 372 7.64 21.90 3.74
N VAL A 373 7.25 23.17 3.87
CA VAL A 373 6.47 23.88 2.85
C VAL A 373 7.28 25.04 2.26
N LYS A 374 7.50 24.99 0.95
CA LYS A 374 8.18 26.00 0.12
C LYS A 374 7.25 27.18 -0.19
N GLY A 375 7.87 28.30 -0.60
CA GLY A 375 7.14 29.51 -0.98
C GLY A 375 6.82 30.46 0.17
N PHE A 376 7.31 30.16 1.39
CA PHE A 376 7.33 31.07 2.52
C PHE A 376 8.71 31.74 2.67
N PRO A 377 8.76 33.01 3.13
CA PRO A 377 7.63 33.84 3.54
C PRO A 377 6.79 34.35 2.35
N VAL A 378 5.47 34.39 2.52
CA VAL A 378 4.54 34.99 1.55
C VAL A 378 4.32 36.46 1.89
N THR A 379 4.32 37.33 0.87
CA THR A 379 4.02 38.76 1.02
C THR A 379 2.73 39.11 0.29
N ILE A 380 1.86 39.86 0.95
CA ILE A 380 0.51 40.23 0.51
C ILE A 380 0.36 41.75 0.63
N ASP A 381 0.03 42.41 -0.48
CA ASP A 381 -0.30 43.83 -0.56
C ASP A 381 -1.79 44.09 -0.27
N LYS A 382 -2.16 45.34 -0.02
CA LYS A 382 -3.52 45.75 0.35
C LYS A 382 -4.57 45.51 -0.73
N ASN A 383 -4.14 45.45 -1.99
CA ASN A 383 -5.04 45.26 -3.14
C ASN A 383 -4.96 43.85 -3.72
N ASP A 384 -4.19 42.97 -3.10
CA ASP A 384 -3.96 41.65 -3.63
C ASP A 384 -5.14 40.71 -3.36
N ASP A 385 -5.39 39.80 -4.29
CA ASP A 385 -6.28 38.68 -4.09
C ASP A 385 -5.58 37.64 -3.21
N VAL A 386 -5.87 37.73 -1.91
CA VAL A 386 -5.30 36.86 -0.86
C VAL A 386 -5.49 35.38 -1.17
N VAL A 387 -6.66 35.01 -1.70
CA VAL A 387 -6.97 33.61 -2.01
C VAL A 387 -6.06 33.12 -3.12
N LYS A 388 -5.96 33.91 -4.20
CA LYS A 388 -5.12 33.56 -5.35
C LYS A 388 -3.63 33.49 -5.01
N ILE A 389 -3.12 34.40 -4.17
CA ILE A 389 -1.71 34.38 -3.75
C ILE A 389 -1.41 33.14 -2.93
N ILE A 390 -2.28 32.80 -1.96
CA ILE A 390 -2.09 31.63 -1.13
C ILE A 390 -2.19 30.35 -1.96
N GLU A 391 -3.12 30.27 -2.90
CA GLU A 391 -3.21 29.13 -3.82
C GLU A 391 -1.95 28.97 -4.66
N LEU A 392 -1.39 30.06 -5.19
CA LEU A 392 -0.14 30.01 -5.96
C LEU A 392 1.06 29.55 -5.12
N VAL A 393 1.16 30.01 -3.88
CA VAL A 393 2.25 29.61 -2.97
C VAL A 393 2.12 28.13 -2.62
N LEU A 394 0.93 27.66 -2.29
CA LEU A 394 0.70 26.27 -1.89
C LEU A 394 0.77 25.31 -3.09
N GLN A 395 0.37 25.71 -4.30
CA GLN A 395 0.53 24.91 -5.52
C GLN A 395 1.98 24.56 -5.84
N SER A 396 2.96 25.36 -5.40
CA SER A 396 4.37 25.05 -5.59
C SER A 396 4.87 23.88 -4.72
N ASN A 397 4.01 23.37 -3.85
CA ASN A 397 4.25 22.24 -2.96
C ASN A 397 3.48 20.97 -3.36
N ALA A 398 2.55 21.05 -4.32
CA ALA A 398 1.67 19.95 -4.74
C ALA A 398 2.25 19.08 -5.86
#